data_AF-A0A6L3A4K4-F1
#
_entry.id   AF-A0A6L3A4K4-F1
#
_cell.length_a   1.000
_cell.length_b   1.000
_cell.length_c   1.000
_cell.angle_alpha   90.00
_cell.angle_beta   90.00
_cell.angle_gamma   90.00
#
_symmetry.space_group_name_H-M   'P 1'
#
loop_
_entity.id
_entity.type
_entity.pdbx_description
1 polymer ?
#
loop_
_entity_poly.entity_id
_entity_poly.type
_entity_poly.pdbx_seq_one_letter_code
_entity_poly.pdbx_strand_id
1 'polypeptide(L)'
;SDMIVSYVPELPGGVPGLSSGVERELHHAFEHTKEVYVVWKPKKPPSPFITETATKVFGSVQDALWFFELSGMFGERNLFGH
;
A
#
# COMPACT_ATOMS: atom_id res chain seq x y z
N SER A 1 -10.20 -0.01 10.55
CA SER A 1 -8.78 0.07 10.19
C SER A 1 -8.38 1.52 10.11
N ASP A 2 -7.30 1.89 10.77
CA ASP A 2 -6.70 3.23 10.74
C ASP A 2 -5.82 3.42 9.47
N MET A 3 -5.46 2.31 8.82
CA MET A 3 -4.60 2.25 7.65
C MET A 3 -5.03 1.13 6.69
N ILE A 4 -4.73 1.29 5.40
CA ILE A 4 -4.75 0.23 4.38
C ILE A 4 -3.40 0.13 3.68
N VAL A 5 -2.95 -1.09 3.40
CA VAL A 5 -1.76 -1.37 2.59
C VAL A 5 -2.16 -2.27 1.43
N SER A 6 -1.96 -1.82 0.20
CA SER A 6 -2.29 -2.59 -1.01
C SER A 6 -1.05 -2.95 -1.80
N TYR A 7 -0.92 -4.23 -2.15
CA TYR A 7 0.14 -4.72 -3.03
C TYR A 7 -0.40 -4.86 -4.45
N VAL A 8 0.15 -4.10 -5.39
CA VAL A 8 -0.24 -4.13 -6.80
C VAL A 8 0.86 -4.87 -7.58
N PRO A 9 0.64 -6.12 -8.01
CA PRO A 9 1.57 -6.86 -8.84
C PRO A 9 1.54 -6.39 -10.30
N GLU A 10 2.56 -6.74 -11.08
CA GLU A 10 2.47 -6.73 -12.54
C GLU A 10 1.83 -8.05 -13.02
N LEU A 11 0.75 -7.96 -13.79
CA LEU A 11 0.11 -9.09 -14.46
C LEU A 11 0.74 -9.33 -15.85
N PRO A 12 0.52 -10.51 -16.47
CA PRO A 12 0.92 -10.76 -17.84
C PRO A 12 0.51 -9.63 -18.79
N GLY A 13 1.44 -9.19 -19.65
CA GLY A 13 1.24 -8.04 -20.54
C GLY A 13 1.56 -6.67 -19.92
N GLY A 14 2.15 -6.62 -18.72
CA GLY A 14 2.59 -5.37 -18.10
C GLY A 14 1.41 -4.52 -17.61
N VAL A 15 0.32 -5.18 -17.21
CA VAL A 15 -0.89 -4.53 -16.69
C VAL A 15 -0.83 -4.56 -15.17
N PRO A 16 -1.12 -3.44 -14.47
CA PRO A 16 -1.25 -3.46 -13.02
C PRO A 16 -2.35 -4.43 -12.58
N GLY A 17 -2.04 -5.26 -11.58
CA GLY A 17 -3.02 -6.10 -10.88
C GLY A 17 -3.89 -5.31 -9.93
N LEU A 18 -4.49 -4.24 -10.43
CA LEU A 18 -5.35 -3.33 -9.71
C LEU A 18 -6.78 -3.47 -10.26
N SER A 19 -7.71 -3.90 -9.39
CA SER A 19 -9.11 -4.01 -9.76
C SER A 19 -9.89 -2.77 -9.31
N SER A 20 -11.03 -2.52 -9.96
CA SER A 20 -11.93 -1.43 -9.55
C SER A 20 -12.48 -1.59 -8.13
N GLY A 21 -12.52 -2.82 -7.59
CA GLY A 21 -12.85 -3.08 -6.20
C GLY A 21 -11.78 -2.54 -5.25
N VAL A 22 -10.51 -2.83 -5.54
CA VAL A 22 -9.37 -2.31 -4.75
C VAL A 22 -9.30 -0.79 -4.86
N GLU A 23 -9.51 -0.21 -6.05
CA GLU A 23 -9.57 1.25 -6.22
C GLU A 23 -10.66 1.88 -5.34
N ARG A 24 -11.86 1.28 -5.30
CA ARG A 24 -12.95 1.76 -4.43
C ARG A 24 -12.57 1.72 -2.95
N GLU A 25 -11.87 0.67 -2.52
CA GLU A 25 -11.39 0.56 -1.14
C GLU A 25 -10.31 1.60 -0.81
N LEU A 26 -9.35 1.82 -1.71
CA LEU A 26 -8.32 2.86 -1.55
C LEU A 26 -8.93 4.26 -1.49
N HIS A 27 -9.85 4.58 -2.40
CA HIS A 27 -10.57 5.84 -2.39
C HIS A 27 -11.40 6.01 -1.12
N HIS A 28 -12.13 4.97 -0.70
CA HIS A 28 -12.92 5.01 0.52
C HIS A 28 -12.02 5.23 1.75
N ALA A 29 -10.83 4.65 1.80
CA ALA A 29 -9.87 4.89 2.88
C ALA A 29 -9.33 6.33 2.86
N PHE A 30 -8.96 6.84 1.69
CA PHE A 30 -8.51 8.21 1.49
C PHE A 30 -9.56 9.25 1.94
N GLU A 31 -10.81 9.09 1.52
CA GLU A 31 -11.92 10.00 1.88
C GLU A 31 -12.22 10.01 3.38
N HIS A 32 -11.91 8.93 4.10
CA HIS A 32 -12.05 8.84 5.56
C HIS A 32 -10.75 9.16 6.28
N THR A 33 -9.84 9.88 5.62
CA THR A 33 -8.55 10.35 6.14
C THR A 33 -7.71 9.24 6.78
N LYS A 34 -7.81 8.01 6.26
CA LYS A 34 -6.97 6.89 6.70
C LYS A 34 -5.65 6.95 5.97
N GLU A 35 -4.62 6.33 6.54
CA GLU A 35 -3.34 6.19 5.84
C GLU A 35 -3.48 5.15 4.73
N VAL A 36 -3.03 5.49 3.52
CA VAL A 36 -3.12 4.65 2.32
C VAL A 36 -1.72 4.38 1.79
N TYR A 37 -1.27 3.13 1.90
CA TYR A 37 0.06 2.71 1.43
C TYR A 37 -0.07 1.76 0.26
N VAL A 38 0.71 1.99 -0.80
CA VAL A 38 0.67 1.15 -2.01
C VAL A 38 2.06 0.62 -2.34
N VAL A 39 2.22 -0.69 -2.46
CA VAL A 39 3.41 -1.31 -3.05
C VAL A 39 3.15 -1.53 -4.53
N TRP A 40 3.82 -0.77 -5.38
CA TRP A 40 3.63 -0.76 -6.82
C TRP A 40 4.76 -1.52 -7.52
N LYS A 41 4.45 -2.71 -8.05
CA LYS A 41 5.39 -3.52 -8.84
C LYS A 41 5.37 -3.33 -10.35
N PRO A 42 4.28 -2.87 -11.01
CA PRO A 42 4.29 -2.66 -12.45
C PRO A 42 5.38 -1.71 -12.90
N LYS A 43 6.01 -2.00 -14.04
CA LYS A 43 6.99 -1.12 -14.69
C LYS A 43 6.36 0.17 -15.17
N LYS A 44 5.07 0.12 -15.53
CA LYS A 44 4.30 1.32 -15.88
C LYS A 44 4.11 2.18 -14.64
N PRO A 45 4.18 3.50 -14.75
CA PRO A 45 3.96 4.38 -13.61
C PRO A 45 2.53 4.23 -13.06
N PRO A 46 2.32 4.46 -11.76
CA PRO A 46 0.99 4.53 -11.18
C PRO A 46 0.16 5.65 -11.82
N SER A 47 -1.16 5.47 -11.86
CA SER A 47 -2.09 6.50 -12.34
C SER A 47 -2.16 7.69 -11.36
N PRO A 48 -2.62 8.88 -11.82
CA PRO A 48 -2.87 10.02 -10.95
C PRO A 48 -3.72 9.67 -9.73
N PHE A 49 -4.75 8.85 -9.93
CA PHE A 49 -5.59 8.32 -8.85
C PHE A 49 -4.76 7.68 -7.73
N ILE A 50 -3.80 6.80 -8.05
CA ILE A 50 -2.94 6.17 -7.04
C ILE A 50 -2.02 7.19 -6.38
N THR A 51 -1.41 8.08 -7.16
CA THR A 51 -0.46 9.07 -6.61
C THR A 51 -1.13 10.14 -5.76
N GLU A 52 -2.41 10.41 -5.98
CA GLU A 52 -3.19 11.40 -5.22
C GLU A 52 -3.88 10.78 -4.00
N THR A 53 -4.28 9.51 -4.07
CA THR A 53 -4.95 8.82 -2.95
C THR A 53 -3.99 8.16 -1.97
N ALA A 54 -2.78 7.78 -2.41
CA ALA A 54 -1.80 7.14 -1.55
C ALA A 54 -1.02 8.15 -0.71
N THR A 55 -0.95 7.92 0.59
CA THR A 55 -0.01 8.56 1.52
C THR A 55 1.45 8.31 1.09
N LYS A 56 1.77 7.07 0.67
CA LYS A 56 3.09 6.74 0.12
C LYS A 56 3.01 5.53 -0.81
N VAL A 57 3.78 5.60 -1.90
CA VAL A 57 3.97 4.51 -2.86
C VAL A 57 5.39 3.96 -2.72
N PHE A 58 5.51 2.63 -2.70
CA PHE A 58 6.78 1.90 -2.56
C PHE A 58 7.04 1.05 -3.81
N GLY A 59 8.31 0.93 -4.22
CA GLY A 59 8.72 0.02 -5.30
C GLY A 59 8.90 -1.44 -4.83
N SER A 60 8.98 -1.68 -3.52
CA SER A 60 9.13 -3.01 -2.96
C SER A 60 8.45 -3.19 -1.62
N VAL A 61 8.19 -4.46 -1.28
CA VAL A 61 7.67 -4.83 0.04
C VAL A 61 8.70 -4.50 1.12
N GLN A 62 9.98 -4.70 0.83
CA GLN A 62 11.08 -4.38 1.74
C GLN A 62 11.11 -2.90 2.11
N ASP A 63 10.95 -2.00 1.13
CA ASP A 63 10.91 -0.55 1.40
C ASP A 63 9.72 -0.16 2.27
N ALA A 64 8.57 -0.79 2.04
CA ALA A 64 7.37 -0.57 2.85
C ALA A 64 7.58 -1.05 4.30
N LEU A 65 8.12 -2.27 4.47
CA LEU A 65 8.42 -2.82 5.79
C LEU A 65 9.44 -1.96 6.55
N TRP A 66 10.49 -1.50 5.87
CA TRP A 66 11.50 -0.63 6.47
C TRP A 66 10.90 0.71 6.89
N PHE A 67 10.02 1.29 6.06
CA PHE A 67 9.30 2.50 6.41
C PHE A 67 8.41 2.30 7.63
N PHE A 68 7.66 1.20 7.71
CA PHE A 68 6.80 0.90 8.86
C PHE A 68 7.62 0.69 10.14
N GLU A 69 8.76 0.01 10.06
CA GLU A 69 9.68 -0.16 11.20
C GLU A 69 10.21 1.18 11.70
N LEU A 70 10.74 2.01 10.81
CA LEU A 70 11.25 3.34 11.16
C LEU A 70 10.17 4.27 11.68
N SER A 71 8.94 4.10 11.24
CA SER A 71 7.78 4.88 11.70
C SER A 71 7.21 4.36 13.02
N GLY A 72 7.79 3.30 13.61
CA GLY A 72 7.30 2.70 14.85
C GLY A 72 5.93 2.01 14.70
N MET A 73 5.55 1.64 13.48
CA MET A 73 4.23 1.05 13.17
C MET A 73 4.18 -0.47 13.37
N PHE A 74 5.33 -1.11 13.64
CA PHE A 74 5.33 -2.49 14.11
C PHE A 74 5.03 -2.51 15.61
N GLY A 75 3.99 -3.24 16.01
CA GLY A 75 3.67 -3.45 17.42
C GLY A 75 4.82 -4.13 18.16
N GLU A 76 4.88 -3.94 19.48
CA GLU A 76 5.85 -4.62 20.34
C GLU A 76 5.80 -6.14 20.08
N ARG A 77 6.94 -6.72 19.72
CA ARG A 77 7.09 -8.15 19.47
C ARG A 77 7.00 -8.91 20.79
N ASN A 78 5.79 -9.20 21.24
CA ASN A 78 5.51 -10.24 22.23
C ASN A 78 4.13 -10.86 21.95
N LEU A 79 3.99 -11.50 20.78
CA LEU A 79 2.84 -12.35 20.47
C LEU A 79 2.97 -13.75 21.09
N PHE A 80 4.15 -14.11 21.58
CA PHE A 80 4.41 -15.31 22.37
C PHE A 80 5.41 -14.97 23.47
N GLY A 81 4.93 -14.71 24.68
CA GLY A 81 5.79 -14.47 25.84
C GLY A 81 6.58 -15.73 26.21
N HIS A 82 7.88 -15.55 26.43
CA HIS A 82 8.66 -16.37 27.35
C HIS A 82 9.21 -15.46 28.44
#